data_AF-A0A946JU77-F1
#
_entry.id   AF-A0A946JU77-F1
#
_cell.length_a   1.000
_cell.length_b   1.000
_cell.length_c   1.000
_cell.angle_alpha   90.00
_cell.angle_beta   90.00
_cell.angle_gamma   90.00
#
_symmetry.space_group_name_H-M   'P 1'
#
loop_
_entity.id
_entity.type
_entity.pdbx_description
1 polymer ?
#
loop_
_entity_poly.entity_id
_entity_poly.type
_entity_poly.pdbx_seq_one_letter_code
_entity_poly.pdbx_strand_id
1 'polypeptide(L)'
;MKILTRLFCLFICTQFSFAQIEVSPSTLDFGNVLINTTNTQSFSISSTLLQTLTIISPEGFFTDIESYELDDGESLEVNVIFSPTQVVDYSGIIIVSGTTFGDATISLSGFGVDEISGPIAGTLTIDNSPYTLSEDIYIDANTELTIEPGVEIILNNSSNIIVSGNLIVNGTKNDSIIFRSEDGGAIIFNNGSTSIFSYSKIMDLGKTIYYEGFEDGENWQGDQGYFDLDTE
;
A
#
# COMPACT_ATOMS: atom_id res chain seq x y z
N MET A 1 73.28 19.43 -15.70
CA MET A 1 72.29 18.32 -15.63
C MET A 1 71.52 18.48 -14.33
N LYS A 2 70.33 19.08 -14.38
CA LYS A 2 69.49 19.40 -13.21
C LYS A 2 68.55 18.22 -12.97
N ILE A 3 68.59 17.61 -11.79
CA ILE A 3 67.57 16.66 -11.34
C ILE A 3 66.51 17.48 -10.62
N LEU A 4 65.33 17.58 -11.22
CA LEU A 4 64.15 18.23 -10.64
C LEU A 4 63.27 17.13 -10.06
N THR A 5 63.26 17.01 -8.73
CA THR A 5 62.40 16.11 -7.97
C THR A 5 60.95 16.55 -8.16
N ARG A 6 60.15 15.77 -8.91
CA ARG A 6 58.69 15.98 -8.97
C ARG A 6 58.08 15.48 -7.66
N LEU A 7 57.76 16.42 -6.78
CA LEU A 7 56.92 16.18 -5.61
C LEU A 7 55.49 15.90 -6.11
N PHE A 8 55.16 14.62 -6.27
CA PHE A 8 53.80 14.18 -6.52
C PHE A 8 53.06 14.23 -5.17
N CYS A 9 52.42 15.36 -4.87
CA CYS A 9 51.46 15.39 -3.78
C CYS A 9 50.30 14.49 -4.18
N LEU A 10 50.26 13.30 -3.58
CA LEU A 10 49.09 12.44 -3.58
C LEU A 10 48.02 13.21 -2.79
N PHE A 11 47.10 13.85 -3.49
CA PHE A 11 45.89 14.41 -2.91
C PHE A 11 45.04 13.21 -2.47
N ILE A 12 45.32 12.67 -1.28
CA ILE A 12 44.33 11.90 -0.55
C ILE A 12 43.30 12.94 -0.14
N CYS A 13 42.33 13.17 -1.02
CA CYS A 13 41.07 13.77 -0.63
C CYS A 13 40.41 12.75 0.28
N THR A 14 40.80 12.71 1.56
CA THR A 14 39.93 12.16 2.60
C THR A 14 38.67 12.98 2.45
N GLN A 15 37.61 12.38 1.91
CA GLN A 15 36.29 12.99 1.97
C GLN A 15 36.05 13.23 3.45
N PHE A 16 36.24 14.48 3.89
CA PHE A 16 35.57 14.97 5.06
C PHE A 16 34.10 14.94 4.66
N SER A 17 33.42 13.83 4.94
CA SER A 17 31.98 13.92 5.14
C SER A 17 31.85 14.85 6.33
N PHE A 18 31.53 16.12 6.06
CA PHE A 18 31.17 17.03 7.13
C PHE A 18 29.98 16.38 7.81
N ALA A 19 30.08 16.12 9.10
CA ALA A 19 29.05 15.51 9.93
C ALA A 19 27.67 16.00 9.50
N GLN A 20 26.97 15.25 8.66
CA GLN A 20 25.71 15.64 8.04
C GLN A 20 24.68 14.60 8.48
N ILE A 21 23.42 15.02 8.55
CA ILE A 21 22.31 14.08 8.62
C ILE A 21 22.19 13.42 7.26
N GLU A 22 22.41 12.12 7.20
CA GLU A 22 22.21 11.32 5.98
C GLU A 22 20.87 10.61 6.06
N VAL A 23 20.19 10.52 4.92
CA VAL A 23 18.90 9.82 4.79
C VAL A 23 18.95 8.85 3.61
N SER A 24 18.34 7.68 3.77
CA SER A 24 18.27 6.69 2.70
C SER A 24 16.99 5.85 2.78
N PRO A 25 16.19 5.76 1.70
CA PRO A 25 16.32 6.51 0.44
C PRO A 25 15.98 8.00 0.63
N SER A 26 16.38 8.84 -0.33
CA SER A 26 16.02 10.27 -0.37
C SER A 26 14.71 10.54 -1.11
N THR A 27 14.04 9.50 -1.60
CA THR A 27 12.77 9.55 -2.31
C THR A 27 11.90 8.37 -1.90
N LEU A 28 10.62 8.61 -1.61
CA LEU A 28 9.61 7.58 -1.42
C LEU A 28 8.44 7.83 -2.36
N ASP A 29 8.15 6.85 -3.20
CA ASP A 29 7.01 6.87 -4.12
C ASP A 29 5.99 5.83 -3.68
N PHE A 30 4.83 6.29 -3.25
CA PHE A 30 3.76 5.46 -2.73
C PHE A 30 2.84 4.91 -3.83
N GLY A 31 3.01 5.37 -5.08
CA GLY A 31 2.12 4.98 -6.18
C GLY A 31 0.66 5.35 -5.92
N ASN A 32 -0.25 4.53 -6.42
CA ASN A 32 -1.69 4.70 -6.22
C ASN A 32 -2.11 4.14 -4.87
N VAL A 33 -2.83 4.94 -4.08
CA VAL A 33 -3.40 4.52 -2.79
C VAL A 33 -4.85 4.95 -2.74
N LEU A 34 -5.74 4.01 -2.38
CA LEU A 34 -7.15 4.29 -2.27
C LEU A 34 -7.40 5.36 -1.21
N ILE A 35 -8.26 6.34 -1.50
CA ILE A 35 -8.63 7.38 -0.56
C ILE A 35 -9.12 6.78 0.77
N ASN A 36 -8.78 7.44 1.88
CA ASN A 36 -9.08 7.02 3.26
C ASN A 36 -8.47 5.68 3.67
N THR A 37 -7.53 5.15 2.88
CA THR A 37 -6.63 4.07 3.29
C THR A 37 -5.22 4.60 3.55
N THR A 38 -4.28 3.70 3.83
CA THR A 38 -2.89 4.05 4.09
C THR A 38 -1.93 3.10 3.39
N ASN A 39 -0.81 3.63 2.91
CA ASN A 39 0.37 2.84 2.54
C ASN A 39 1.57 3.33 3.36
N THR A 40 2.42 2.42 3.81
CA THR A 40 3.56 2.73 4.67
C THR A 40 4.86 2.30 3.99
N GLN A 41 5.84 3.21 3.96
CA GLN A 41 7.22 2.95 3.58
C GLN A 41 8.16 3.50 4.64
N SER A 42 9.44 3.11 4.62
CA SER A 42 10.42 3.60 5.59
C SER A 42 11.64 4.22 4.92
N PHE A 43 12.32 5.08 5.68
CA PHE A 43 13.67 5.55 5.38
C PHE A 43 14.53 5.50 6.64
N SER A 44 15.85 5.39 6.46
CA SER A 44 16.81 5.47 7.54
C SER A 44 17.41 6.88 7.64
N ILE A 45 17.71 7.28 8.87
CA ILE A 45 18.45 8.49 9.23
C ILE A 45 19.72 8.09 9.97
N SER A 46 20.86 8.68 9.63
CA SER A 46 22.10 8.50 10.38
C SER A 46 22.85 9.82 10.57
N SER A 47 23.67 9.90 11.62
CA SER A 47 24.55 11.03 11.88
C SER A 47 25.78 10.60 12.67
N THR A 48 26.88 11.35 12.55
CA THR A 48 28.12 11.16 13.32
C THR A 48 28.22 12.15 14.49
N LEU A 49 27.08 12.62 14.99
CA LEU A 49 26.97 13.57 16.10
C LEU A 49 25.78 13.17 16.96
N LEU A 50 25.96 13.22 18.29
CA LEU A 50 24.83 13.20 19.22
C LEU A 50 23.99 14.47 19.01
N GLN A 51 22.72 14.32 18.64
CA GLN A 51 21.80 15.44 18.46
C GLN A 51 20.33 15.04 18.48
N THR A 52 19.48 15.98 18.89
CA THR A 52 18.04 15.85 18.70
C THR A 52 17.67 16.21 17.27
N LEU A 53 16.88 15.35 16.62
CA LEU A 53 16.25 15.52 15.32
C LEU A 53 14.84 16.09 15.47
N THR A 54 14.45 16.98 14.56
CA THR A 54 13.06 17.39 14.33
C THR A 54 12.65 16.96 12.92
N ILE A 55 11.52 16.29 12.79
CA ILE A 55 11.00 15.74 11.54
C ILE A 55 9.66 16.41 11.24
N ILE A 56 9.54 17.02 10.07
CA ILE A 56 8.33 17.72 9.64
C ILE A 56 7.82 17.08 8.34
N SER A 57 6.56 16.66 8.37
CA SER A 57 5.90 15.99 7.24
C SER A 57 4.93 16.93 6.50
N PRO A 58 4.81 16.80 5.16
CA PRO A 58 3.86 17.58 4.36
C PRO A 58 2.42 17.01 4.44
N GLU A 59 1.43 17.74 3.92
CA GLU A 59 0.02 17.32 3.90
C GLU A 59 -0.16 15.95 3.20
N GLY A 60 -1.01 15.10 3.78
CA GLY A 60 -1.28 13.75 3.28
C GLY A 60 -0.23 12.70 3.70
N PHE A 61 0.90 13.12 4.28
CA PHE A 61 1.95 12.23 4.76
C PHE A 61 2.20 12.43 6.26
N PHE A 62 2.45 11.33 6.96
CA PHE A 62 2.68 11.30 8.40
C PHE A 62 3.91 10.46 8.70
N THR A 63 4.64 10.81 9.75
CA THR A 63 5.72 9.98 10.29
C THR A 63 5.28 9.40 11.63
N ASP A 64 5.76 8.20 11.97
CA ASP A 64 5.50 7.58 13.27
C ASP A 64 6.18 8.31 14.43
N ILE A 65 7.19 9.13 14.13
CA ILE A 65 7.89 10.01 15.05
C ILE A 65 8.08 11.41 14.46
N GLU A 66 8.11 12.42 15.33
CA GLU A 66 8.36 13.83 14.95
C GLU A 66 9.67 14.37 15.55
N SER A 67 10.22 13.69 16.55
CA SER A 67 11.52 14.03 17.16
C SER A 67 12.21 12.82 17.77
N TYR A 68 13.54 12.79 17.72
CA TYR A 68 14.34 11.71 18.30
C TYR A 68 15.72 12.22 18.74
N GLU A 69 16.24 11.76 19.87
CA GLU A 69 17.64 11.99 20.26
C GLU A 69 18.51 10.90 19.66
N LEU A 70 19.22 11.23 18.58
CA LEU A 70 20.09 10.31 17.85
C LEU A 70 21.50 10.31 18.45
N ASP A 71 21.98 9.15 18.87
CA ASP A 71 23.35 8.95 19.36
C ASP A 71 24.39 9.03 18.22
N ASP A 72 25.65 9.29 18.57
CA ASP A 72 26.75 9.30 17.62
C ASP A 72 26.93 7.93 16.94
N GLY A 73 26.79 7.89 15.61
CA GLY A 73 26.90 6.68 14.81
C GLY A 73 25.65 5.80 14.82
N GLU A 74 24.57 6.23 15.47
CA GLU A 74 23.28 5.53 15.45
C GLU A 74 22.60 5.68 14.07
N SER A 75 21.86 4.64 13.68
CA SER A 75 20.94 4.67 12.55
C SER A 75 19.51 4.46 13.07
N LEU A 76 18.61 5.36 12.71
CA LEU A 76 17.20 5.35 13.06
C LEU A 76 16.36 5.00 11.82
N GLU A 77 15.42 4.07 11.92
CA GLU A 77 14.41 3.82 10.89
C GLU A 77 13.14 4.60 11.23
N VAL A 78 12.57 5.31 10.26
CA VAL A 78 11.35 6.10 10.40
C VAL A 78 10.32 5.60 9.40
N ASN A 79 9.11 5.30 9.88
CA ASN A 79 8.00 4.91 9.02
C ASN A 79 7.25 6.16 8.55
N VAL A 80 6.98 6.22 7.25
CA VAL A 80 6.19 7.25 6.57
C VAL A 80 4.90 6.63 6.09
N ILE A 81 3.78 7.19 6.53
CA ILE A 81 2.42 6.75 6.23
C ILE A 81 1.82 7.77 5.26
N PHE A 82 1.48 7.34 4.05
CA PHE A 82 0.69 8.12 3.10
C PHE A 82 -0.79 7.80 3.29
N SER A 83 -1.63 8.81 3.53
CA SER A 83 -3.09 8.66 3.69
C SER A 83 -3.85 9.71 2.86
N PRO A 84 -4.07 9.45 1.57
CA PRO A 84 -4.81 10.38 0.72
C PRO A 84 -6.29 10.45 1.14
N THR A 85 -6.88 11.64 1.07
CA THR A 85 -8.33 11.85 1.36
C THR A 85 -9.13 12.30 0.14
N GLN A 86 -8.43 12.53 -0.97
CA GLN A 86 -8.99 13.05 -2.23
C GLN A 86 -8.25 12.41 -3.40
N VAL A 87 -8.95 12.29 -4.54
CA VAL A 87 -8.40 11.77 -5.80
C VAL A 87 -7.55 12.84 -6.49
N VAL A 88 -6.30 12.98 -6.04
CA VAL A 88 -5.34 13.99 -6.51
C VAL A 88 -3.90 13.49 -6.38
N ASP A 89 -2.98 14.14 -7.09
CA ASP A 89 -1.54 13.98 -6.90
C ASP A 89 -1.08 14.66 -5.60
N TYR A 90 -0.46 13.89 -4.71
CA TYR A 90 0.22 14.40 -3.52
C TYR A 90 1.73 14.43 -3.79
N SER A 91 2.35 15.57 -3.50
CA SER A 91 3.81 15.70 -3.53
C SER A 91 4.27 16.65 -2.43
N GLY A 92 5.45 16.38 -1.88
CA GLY A 92 6.00 17.18 -0.80
C GLY A 92 7.39 16.73 -0.40
N ILE A 93 7.93 17.38 0.63
CA ILE A 93 9.21 17.00 1.23
C ILE A 93 9.04 16.80 2.73
N ILE A 94 9.59 15.71 3.26
CA ILE A 94 9.93 15.65 4.68
C ILE A 94 11.19 16.46 4.90
N ILE A 95 11.22 17.26 5.97
CA ILE A 95 12.40 18.00 6.42
C ILE A 95 12.87 17.37 7.74
N VAL A 96 14.13 16.95 7.76
CA VAL A 96 14.82 16.47 8.97
C VAL A 96 15.87 17.50 9.37
N SER A 97 15.74 18.08 10.55
CA SER A 97 16.66 19.10 11.07
C SER A 97 17.34 18.65 12.35
N GLY A 98 18.67 18.81 12.40
CA GLY A 98 19.50 18.52 13.56
C GLY A 98 19.72 19.76 14.42
N THR A 99 19.60 19.61 15.74
CA THR A 99 19.88 20.69 16.70
C THR A 99 21.35 21.11 16.74
N THR A 100 22.27 20.20 16.42
CA THR A 100 23.71 20.48 16.42
C THR A 100 24.18 20.91 15.04
N PHE A 101 23.93 20.09 14.01
CA PHE A 101 24.33 20.39 12.64
C PHE A 101 23.62 19.48 11.62
N GLY A 102 23.30 20.07 10.47
CA GLY A 102 22.85 19.36 9.27
C GLY A 102 21.33 19.35 9.14
N ASP A 103 20.90 19.33 7.88
CA ASP A 103 19.52 19.10 7.48
C ASP A 103 19.53 18.06 6.36
N ALA A 104 18.44 17.30 6.26
CA ALA A 104 18.18 16.38 5.17
C ALA A 104 16.72 16.48 4.72
N THR A 105 16.47 16.10 3.47
CA THR A 105 15.12 16.12 2.90
C THR A 105 14.83 14.84 2.15
N ILE A 106 13.59 14.37 2.26
CA ILE A 106 13.09 13.21 1.53
C ILE A 106 11.95 13.69 0.63
N SER A 107 12.03 13.43 -0.67
CA SER A 107 10.95 13.76 -1.60
C SER A 107 9.88 12.68 -1.57
N LEU A 108 8.62 13.08 -1.44
CA LEU A 108 7.47 12.17 -1.39
C LEU A 108 6.57 12.38 -2.60
N SER A 109 6.04 11.28 -3.13
CA SER A 109 4.99 11.27 -4.15
C SER A 109 3.97 10.17 -3.88
N GLY A 110 2.72 10.40 -4.27
CA GLY A 110 1.66 9.41 -4.27
C GLY A 110 0.40 9.97 -4.93
N PHE A 111 -0.48 9.09 -5.41
CA PHE A 111 -1.74 9.46 -6.03
C PHE A 111 -2.91 8.86 -5.26
N GLY A 112 -3.86 9.70 -4.83
CA GLY A 112 -5.12 9.21 -4.28
C GLY A 112 -6.01 8.69 -5.40
N VAL A 113 -6.55 7.48 -5.25
CA VAL A 113 -7.53 6.89 -6.18
C VAL A 113 -8.84 6.56 -5.47
N ASP A 114 -9.94 6.46 -6.20
CA ASP A 114 -11.25 5.98 -5.73
C ASP A 114 -11.65 4.62 -6.32
N GLU A 115 -10.85 4.11 -7.25
CA GLU A 115 -11.00 2.79 -7.87
C GLU A 115 -9.78 1.92 -7.56
N ILE A 116 -10.00 0.61 -7.41
CA ILE A 116 -8.95 -0.40 -7.18
C ILE A 116 -8.68 -1.20 -8.46
N SER A 117 -7.42 -1.55 -8.68
CA SER A 117 -6.96 -2.38 -9.79
C SER A 117 -5.62 -3.04 -9.46
N GLY A 118 -5.24 -4.06 -10.23
CA GLY A 118 -3.94 -4.70 -10.12
C GLY A 118 -3.78 -5.61 -8.88
N PRO A 119 -2.53 -5.94 -8.48
CA PRO A 119 -2.27 -6.79 -7.34
C PRO A 119 -2.79 -6.17 -6.03
N ILE A 120 -3.50 -6.95 -5.23
CA ILE A 120 -4.10 -6.49 -3.98
C ILE A 120 -3.97 -7.53 -2.85
N ALA A 121 -3.77 -7.04 -1.63
CA ALA A 121 -3.72 -7.83 -0.40
C ALA A 121 -4.16 -6.97 0.79
N GLY A 122 -4.38 -7.58 1.96
CA GLY A 122 -4.77 -6.90 3.19
C GLY A 122 -6.26 -7.00 3.45
N THR A 123 -6.87 -5.92 3.96
CA THR A 123 -8.27 -5.91 4.39
C THR A 123 -9.06 -4.79 3.72
N LEU A 124 -10.18 -5.13 3.09
CA LEU A 124 -11.20 -4.18 2.64
C LEU A 124 -12.22 -3.99 3.76
N THR A 125 -12.41 -2.75 4.20
CA THR A 125 -13.20 -2.37 5.38
C THR A 125 -14.48 -1.63 4.99
N ILE A 126 -15.48 -1.66 5.86
CA ILE A 126 -16.76 -0.98 5.61
C ILE A 126 -16.62 0.55 5.50
N ASP A 127 -15.64 1.14 6.18
CA ASP A 127 -15.43 2.60 6.22
C ASP A 127 -15.08 3.19 4.84
N ASN A 128 -14.56 2.35 3.94
CA ASN A 128 -14.15 2.74 2.59
C ASN A 128 -15.02 2.10 1.51
N SER A 129 -16.13 1.48 1.89
CA SER A 129 -17.08 0.87 0.96
C SER A 129 -18.00 1.95 0.34
N PRO A 130 -18.38 1.85 -0.95
CA PRO A 130 -18.07 0.76 -1.88
C PRO A 130 -16.66 0.81 -2.47
N TYR A 131 -16.10 -0.37 -2.77
CA TYR A 131 -14.88 -0.50 -3.55
C TYR A 131 -15.22 -0.75 -5.02
N THR A 132 -14.72 0.09 -5.92
CA THR A 132 -14.99 -0.02 -7.35
C THR A 132 -13.77 -0.55 -8.09
N LEU A 133 -13.93 -1.62 -8.87
CA LEU A 133 -12.89 -2.13 -9.75
C LEU A 133 -13.05 -1.51 -11.12
N SER A 134 -12.03 -0.77 -11.56
CA SER A 134 -11.97 -0.21 -12.92
C SER A 134 -11.31 -1.16 -13.92
N GLU A 135 -10.47 -2.06 -13.41
CA GLU A 135 -9.75 -3.13 -14.12
C GLU A 135 -9.67 -4.36 -13.21
N ASP A 136 -9.10 -5.45 -13.72
CA ASP A 136 -8.90 -6.67 -12.94
C ASP A 136 -8.09 -6.41 -11.66
N ILE A 137 -8.44 -7.13 -10.59
CA ILE A 137 -7.60 -7.27 -9.40
C ILE A 137 -7.02 -8.68 -9.29
N TYR A 138 -5.82 -8.77 -8.73
CA TYR A 138 -5.08 -10.03 -8.58
C TYR A 138 -4.74 -10.27 -7.11
N ILE A 139 -5.22 -11.38 -6.55
CA ILE A 139 -4.77 -11.87 -5.25
C ILE A 139 -3.69 -12.91 -5.53
N ASP A 140 -2.44 -12.48 -5.53
CA ASP A 140 -1.30 -13.30 -5.94
C ASP A 140 -1.05 -14.48 -4.99
N ALA A 141 -0.36 -15.51 -5.48
CA ALA A 141 0.01 -16.67 -4.67
C ALA A 141 0.76 -16.25 -3.40
N ASN A 142 0.42 -16.87 -2.26
CA ASN A 142 0.95 -16.56 -0.93
C ASN A 142 0.57 -15.17 -0.38
N THR A 143 -0.40 -14.49 -0.98
CA THR A 143 -1.02 -13.28 -0.43
C THR A 143 -2.44 -13.58 0.06
N GLU A 144 -3.00 -12.67 0.85
CA GLU A 144 -4.35 -12.80 1.39
C GLU A 144 -5.10 -11.47 1.28
N LEU A 145 -6.34 -11.54 0.78
CA LEU A 145 -7.31 -10.46 0.83
C LEU A 145 -8.46 -10.87 1.75
N THR A 146 -8.73 -10.07 2.77
CA THR A 146 -9.90 -10.18 3.63
C THR A 146 -10.90 -9.08 3.30
N ILE A 147 -12.19 -9.42 3.21
CA ILE A 147 -13.28 -8.47 3.03
C ILE A 147 -14.15 -8.53 4.28
N GLU A 148 -14.31 -7.38 4.94
CA GLU A 148 -15.07 -7.26 6.19
C GLU A 148 -16.60 -7.28 5.99
N PRO A 149 -17.38 -7.58 7.04
CA PRO A 149 -18.84 -7.58 6.97
C PRO A 149 -19.42 -6.28 6.38
N GLY A 150 -20.45 -6.43 5.53
CA GLY A 150 -21.20 -5.32 4.96
C GLY A 150 -20.55 -4.60 3.78
N VAL A 151 -19.31 -4.93 3.42
CA VAL A 151 -18.62 -4.30 2.28
C VAL A 151 -19.35 -4.61 0.97
N GLU A 152 -19.52 -3.58 0.13
CA GLU A 152 -19.90 -3.68 -1.27
C GLU A 152 -18.67 -3.52 -2.18
N ILE A 153 -18.56 -4.41 -3.16
CA ILE A 153 -17.58 -4.43 -4.24
C ILE A 153 -18.33 -4.31 -5.56
N ILE A 154 -17.96 -3.32 -6.36
CA ILE A 154 -18.56 -3.03 -7.66
C ILE A 154 -17.52 -3.35 -8.74
N LEU A 155 -17.83 -4.29 -9.62
CA LEU A 155 -17.02 -4.63 -10.78
C LEU A 155 -17.55 -3.84 -11.97
N ASN A 156 -16.74 -2.91 -12.48
CA ASN A 156 -17.01 -2.17 -13.72
C ASN A 156 -16.11 -2.66 -14.85
N ASN A 157 -16.45 -2.33 -16.08
CA ASN A 157 -15.71 -2.64 -17.31
C ASN A 157 -15.49 -4.15 -17.50
N SER A 158 -16.44 -4.97 -17.05
CA SER A 158 -16.31 -6.44 -17.04
C SER A 158 -15.04 -6.91 -16.32
N SER A 159 -14.58 -6.17 -15.31
CA SER A 159 -13.39 -6.49 -14.52
C SER A 159 -13.54 -7.80 -13.75
N ASN A 160 -12.41 -8.43 -13.45
CA ASN A 160 -12.36 -9.72 -12.77
C ASN A 160 -11.62 -9.64 -11.44
N ILE A 161 -12.03 -10.47 -10.49
CA ILE A 161 -11.27 -10.79 -9.29
C ILE A 161 -10.56 -12.11 -9.53
N ILE A 162 -9.24 -12.08 -9.69
CA ILE A 162 -8.44 -13.26 -10.03
C ILE A 162 -7.66 -13.72 -8.80
N VAL A 163 -7.98 -14.91 -8.30
CA VAL A 163 -7.50 -15.43 -7.01
C VAL A 163 -6.51 -16.56 -7.23
N SER A 164 -5.24 -16.32 -6.90
CA SER A 164 -4.17 -17.33 -6.84
C SER A 164 -3.66 -17.57 -5.42
N GLY A 165 -3.94 -16.65 -4.48
CA GLY A 165 -3.68 -16.76 -3.05
C GLY A 165 -4.94 -17.06 -2.23
N ASN A 166 -5.13 -16.31 -1.14
CA ASN A 166 -6.25 -16.48 -0.23
C ASN A 166 -7.29 -15.35 -0.36
N LEU A 167 -8.56 -15.68 -0.59
CA LEU A 167 -9.67 -14.72 -0.52
C LEU A 167 -10.61 -15.09 0.63
N ILE A 168 -10.71 -14.21 1.63
CA ILE A 168 -11.56 -14.41 2.80
C ILE A 168 -12.68 -13.36 2.78
N VAL A 169 -13.91 -13.80 2.55
CA VAL A 169 -15.11 -12.97 2.48
C VAL A 169 -15.94 -13.21 3.74
N ASN A 170 -15.75 -12.36 4.75
CA ASN A 170 -16.27 -12.55 6.11
C ASN A 170 -17.59 -11.80 6.34
N GLY A 171 -18.62 -12.08 5.55
CA GLY A 171 -19.94 -11.49 5.79
C GLY A 171 -20.59 -12.02 7.07
N THR A 172 -21.61 -11.29 7.56
CA THR A 172 -22.50 -11.80 8.61
C THR A 172 -23.96 -11.83 8.13
N LYS A 173 -24.82 -12.50 8.90
CA LYS A 173 -26.26 -12.55 8.64
C LYS A 173 -26.91 -11.17 8.54
N ASN A 174 -26.45 -10.22 9.36
CA ASN A 174 -26.98 -8.86 9.36
C ASN A 174 -26.28 -7.99 8.30
N ASP A 175 -25.00 -8.25 8.06
CA ASP A 175 -24.13 -7.43 7.22
C ASP A 175 -23.45 -8.32 6.18
N SER A 176 -24.23 -8.72 5.17
CA SER A 176 -23.72 -9.53 4.06
C SER A 176 -22.79 -8.71 3.17
N ILE A 177 -21.74 -9.34 2.64
CA ILE A 177 -20.87 -8.73 1.63
C ILE A 177 -21.58 -8.80 0.27
N ILE A 178 -21.49 -7.74 -0.54
CA ILE A 178 -22.14 -7.65 -1.85
C ILE A 178 -21.09 -7.51 -2.93
N PHE A 179 -21.09 -8.42 -3.90
CA PHE A 179 -20.41 -8.24 -5.19
C PHE A 179 -21.47 -7.84 -6.22
N ARG A 180 -21.27 -6.72 -6.89
CA ARG A 180 -22.19 -6.16 -7.87
C ARG A 180 -21.47 -5.96 -9.20
N SER A 181 -22.12 -6.33 -10.29
CA SER A 181 -21.75 -5.89 -11.64
C SER A 181 -23.00 -5.49 -12.44
N GLU A 182 -22.82 -4.56 -13.38
CA GLU A 182 -23.84 -4.22 -14.39
C GLU A 182 -23.37 -4.52 -15.82
N ASP A 183 -22.10 -4.87 -16.02
CA ASP A 183 -21.48 -5.07 -17.32
C ASP A 183 -20.63 -6.35 -17.41
N GLY A 184 -20.78 -7.25 -16.43
CA GLY A 184 -20.19 -8.58 -16.44
C GLY A 184 -18.94 -8.73 -15.58
N GLY A 185 -18.12 -9.72 -15.95
CA GLY A 185 -16.88 -10.06 -15.23
C GLY A 185 -17.05 -11.29 -14.35
N ALA A 186 -16.03 -11.60 -13.55
CA ALA A 186 -16.02 -12.84 -12.79
C ALA A 186 -15.15 -12.80 -11.55
N ILE A 187 -15.43 -13.73 -10.63
CA ILE A 187 -14.47 -14.14 -9.60
C ILE A 187 -13.88 -15.48 -10.02
N ILE A 188 -12.58 -15.50 -10.28
CA ILE A 188 -11.83 -16.59 -10.90
C ILE A 188 -10.86 -17.19 -9.88
N PHE A 189 -10.99 -18.48 -9.57
CA PHE A 189 -10.12 -19.16 -8.60
C PHE A 189 -9.12 -20.09 -9.30
N ASN A 190 -7.83 -19.73 -9.24
CA ASN A 190 -6.73 -20.49 -9.81
C ASN A 190 -6.27 -21.63 -8.90
N ASN A 191 -5.56 -22.61 -9.49
CA ASN A 191 -5.16 -23.84 -8.79
C ASN A 191 -4.21 -23.56 -7.62
N GLY A 192 -4.57 -24.07 -6.44
CA GLY A 192 -3.85 -23.83 -5.20
C GLY A 192 -4.25 -22.56 -4.46
N SER A 193 -5.26 -21.81 -4.96
CA SER A 193 -5.91 -20.77 -4.16
C SER A 193 -6.74 -21.39 -3.04
N THR A 194 -6.99 -20.62 -1.99
CA THR A 194 -7.96 -20.98 -0.95
C THR A 194 -8.94 -19.84 -0.80
N SER A 195 -10.23 -20.14 -0.80
CA SER A 195 -11.23 -19.09 -0.68
C SER A 195 -12.35 -19.48 0.26
N ILE A 196 -12.72 -18.55 1.13
CA ILE A 196 -13.79 -18.70 2.14
C ILE A 196 -14.82 -17.63 1.89
N PHE A 197 -16.07 -18.02 1.72
CA PHE A 197 -17.18 -17.09 1.59
C PHE A 197 -18.25 -17.35 2.65
N SER A 198 -18.48 -16.36 3.50
CA SER A 198 -19.51 -16.32 4.54
C SER A 198 -20.47 -15.16 4.24
N TYR A 199 -21.78 -15.43 4.26
CA TYR A 199 -22.86 -14.45 4.04
C TYR A 199 -22.53 -13.41 2.96
N SER A 200 -22.36 -13.86 1.72
CA SER A 200 -22.11 -12.98 0.57
C SER A 200 -23.26 -13.05 -0.43
N LYS A 201 -23.42 -12.00 -1.22
CA LYS A 201 -24.42 -11.89 -2.28
C LYS A 201 -23.73 -11.47 -3.56
N ILE A 202 -24.10 -12.11 -4.65
CA ILE A 202 -23.67 -11.74 -5.99
C ILE A 202 -24.88 -11.16 -6.72
N MET A 203 -24.73 -9.94 -7.25
CA MET A 203 -25.79 -9.19 -7.92
C MET A 203 -25.33 -8.82 -9.34
N ASP A 204 -26.11 -9.22 -10.34
CA ASP A 204 -25.89 -8.90 -11.76
C ASP A 204 -27.13 -8.18 -12.31
N LEU A 205 -26.98 -7.01 -12.93
CA LEU A 205 -28.08 -6.27 -13.58
C LEU A 205 -29.33 -6.09 -12.68
N GLY A 206 -29.13 -5.99 -11.36
CA GLY A 206 -30.20 -5.89 -10.36
C GLY A 206 -30.89 -7.22 -10.01
N LYS A 207 -30.46 -8.34 -10.57
CA LYS A 207 -30.86 -9.71 -10.23
C LYS A 207 -29.85 -10.31 -9.24
N THR A 208 -30.33 -10.69 -8.08
CA THR A 208 -29.52 -11.48 -7.14
C THR A 208 -29.40 -12.91 -7.68
N ILE A 209 -28.18 -13.34 -8.01
CA ILE A 209 -27.90 -14.73 -8.32
C ILE A 209 -27.49 -15.41 -7.01
N TYR A 210 -28.38 -16.25 -6.50
CA TYR A 210 -28.06 -17.14 -5.40
C TYR A 210 -27.34 -18.35 -5.99
N TYR A 211 -26.02 -18.45 -5.87
CA TYR A 211 -25.35 -19.72 -6.12
C TYR A 211 -25.80 -20.69 -5.01
N GLU A 212 -26.24 -21.90 -5.39
CA GLU A 212 -26.85 -22.92 -4.51
C GLU A 212 -25.92 -23.47 -3.39
N GLY A 213 -24.84 -22.77 -3.03
CA GLY A 213 -24.00 -23.02 -1.85
C GLY A 213 -24.03 -21.91 -0.79
N PHE A 214 -24.85 -20.85 -0.96
CA PHE A 214 -24.85 -19.65 -0.12
C PHE A 214 -26.22 -19.30 0.49
N GLU A 215 -27.11 -20.27 0.68
CA GLU A 215 -28.30 -20.01 1.50
C GLU A 215 -27.95 -20.01 3.00
N ASP A 216 -28.44 -18.96 3.67
CA ASP A 216 -28.47 -18.67 5.12
C ASP A 216 -27.67 -19.64 6.03
N GLY A 217 -26.35 -19.45 6.14
CA GLY A 217 -25.53 -20.03 7.20
C GLY A 217 -24.52 -21.13 6.80
N GLU A 218 -24.40 -21.48 5.52
CA GLU A 218 -23.35 -22.38 5.04
C GLU A 218 -22.15 -21.58 4.49
N ASN A 219 -20.93 -21.95 4.91
CA ASN A 219 -19.69 -21.35 4.41
C ASN A 219 -19.22 -22.14 3.18
N TRP A 220 -18.97 -21.46 2.07
CA TRP A 220 -18.27 -22.10 0.95
C TRP A 220 -16.76 -22.05 1.20
N GLN A 221 -16.11 -23.21 1.10
CA GLN A 221 -14.66 -23.35 1.09
C GLN A 221 -14.28 -24.18 -0.13
N GLY A 222 -13.47 -23.63 -1.03
CA GLY A 222 -13.04 -24.34 -2.24
C GLY A 222 -11.72 -23.83 -2.79
N ASP A 223 -11.03 -24.72 -3.51
CA ASP A 223 -9.69 -24.49 -4.08
C ASP A 223 -9.72 -24.26 -5.60
N GLN A 224 -10.88 -24.47 -6.26
CA GLN A 224 -11.12 -24.30 -7.71
C GLN A 224 -12.58 -23.91 -7.98
N GLY A 225 -12.81 -22.93 -8.86
CA GLY A 225 -14.16 -22.48 -9.22
C GLY A 225 -14.16 -21.25 -10.12
N TYR A 226 -15.34 -20.91 -10.61
CA TYR A 226 -15.61 -19.71 -11.40
C TYR A 226 -17.00 -19.20 -11.00
N PHE A 227 -17.09 -17.96 -10.53
CA PHE A 227 -18.36 -17.27 -10.37
C PHE A 227 -18.53 -16.31 -11.54
N ASP A 228 -19.36 -16.71 -12.50
CA ASP A 228 -19.75 -15.89 -13.63
C ASP A 228 -20.70 -14.77 -13.18
N LEU A 229 -20.27 -13.52 -13.31
CA LEU A 229 -21.17 -12.38 -13.11
C LEU A 229 -21.90 -12.02 -14.40
N ASP A 230 -21.57 -12.67 -15.51
CA ASP A 230 -22.35 -12.65 -16.73
C ASP A 230 -23.45 -13.72 -16.66
N THR A 231 -24.70 -13.32 -16.93
CA THR A 231 -25.73 -14.27 -17.33
C THR A 231 -26.07 -14.08 -18.81
N GLU A 232 -26.21 -15.19 -19.55
CA GLU A 232 -26.91 -15.19 -20.85
C GLU A 232 -28.27 -14.48 -20.78
#